data_AF-A0A0G4IKP5-F1
#
_entry.id   AF-A0A0G4IKP5-F1
#
_cell.length_a   1.000
_cell.length_b   1.000
_cell.length_c   1.000
_cell.angle_alpha   90.00
_cell.angle_beta   90.00
_cell.angle_gamma   90.00
#
_symmetry.space_group_name_H-M   'P 1'
#
loop_
_entity.id
_entity.type
_entity.pdbx_description
1 polymer ?
#
loop_
_entity_poly.entity_id
_entity_poly.type
_entity_poly.pdbx_seq_one_letter_code
_entity_poly.pdbx_strand_id
1 'polypeptide(L)'
;MSRGLVAADLECSICLRLLFDPVTLTCGHTLCRGCLVRAMDEKRQCPFCRHPCQANAVAHASTTVLTGLLEKYFAEETAARATEANVERRDYRRRLPLFLSQTVDFPVRDVTYFMFEPRYRRLVSDCLAGNRQFVAVADVDGNDLGCIISITEVQQTLDGRCLVFGRGTQAVRLSNFEEVDMGFGLVTAAITPVDDEPSSAADSVDLFDQCRTAVTDLLRLDSSGIFRRRGLRDGISAAPDDPSSFSYWAAGMVDTPLTTQLEILGESNVRRRLQLARDALRDSIRRINQKRKNSSLIFLAIIGFTIAYSLKAHLTGK
;
A
#
# COMPACT_ATOMS: atom_id res chain seq x y z
N MET A 1 0.72 -53.69 -18.91
CA MET A 1 1.04 -52.48 -19.71
C MET A 1 0.90 -51.28 -18.79
N SER A 2 1.98 -50.59 -18.46
CA SER A 2 1.91 -49.33 -17.73
C SER A 2 1.24 -48.30 -18.64
N ARG A 3 0.06 -47.82 -18.24
CA ARG A 3 -0.60 -46.70 -18.91
C ARG A 3 0.35 -45.50 -18.86
N GLY A 4 0.62 -44.87 -20.01
CA GLY A 4 1.43 -43.66 -20.07
C GLY A 4 0.75 -42.51 -19.32
N LEU A 5 1.57 -41.60 -18.79
CA LEU A 5 1.09 -40.39 -18.12
C LEU A 5 0.38 -39.49 -19.16
N VAL A 6 -0.85 -39.09 -18.86
CA VAL A 6 -1.65 -38.18 -19.71
C VAL A 6 -1.91 -36.87 -18.97
N ALA A 7 -2.19 -35.78 -19.71
CA ALA A 7 -2.38 -34.45 -19.12
C ALA A 7 -3.47 -34.43 -18.02
N ALA A 8 -4.52 -35.22 -18.21
CA ALA A 8 -5.61 -35.41 -17.25
C ALA A 8 -5.16 -35.92 -15.87
N ASP A 9 -4.02 -36.63 -15.80
CA ASP A 9 -3.46 -37.12 -14.54
C ASP A 9 -2.86 -35.99 -13.69
N LEU A 10 -2.58 -34.82 -14.30
CA LEU A 10 -1.96 -33.64 -13.67
C LEU A 10 -2.83 -32.38 -13.81
N GLU A 11 -4.15 -32.52 -13.79
CA GLU A 11 -5.08 -31.39 -13.83
C GLU A 11 -5.35 -30.79 -12.45
N CYS A 12 -5.55 -29.47 -12.42
CA CYS A 12 -6.03 -28.77 -11.24
C CYS A 12 -7.54 -28.93 -11.10
N SER A 13 -8.02 -29.39 -9.95
CA SER A 13 -9.45 -29.61 -9.70
C SER A 13 -10.31 -28.35 -9.55
N ILE A 14 -9.72 -27.15 -9.61
CA ILE A 14 -10.45 -25.87 -9.59
C ILE A 14 -10.62 -25.33 -11.01
N CYS A 15 -9.51 -25.15 -11.75
CA CYS A 15 -9.58 -24.59 -13.09
C CYS A 15 -9.75 -25.64 -14.19
N LEU A 16 -9.69 -26.94 -13.84
CA LEU A 16 -9.84 -28.08 -14.76
C LEU A 16 -8.87 -28.01 -15.96
N ARG A 17 -7.66 -27.50 -15.70
CA ARG A 17 -6.57 -27.39 -16.67
C ARG A 17 -5.30 -27.97 -16.06
N LEU A 18 -4.31 -28.25 -16.91
CA LEU A 18 -2.99 -28.70 -16.49
C LEU A 18 -2.44 -27.80 -15.36
N LEU A 19 -1.91 -28.44 -14.32
CA LEU A 19 -1.33 -27.77 -13.16
C LEU A 19 -0.26 -26.76 -13.59
N PHE A 20 -0.34 -25.56 -13.03
CA PHE A 20 0.63 -24.48 -13.24
C PHE A 20 1.04 -23.91 -11.88
N ASP A 21 2.34 -23.93 -11.60
CA ASP A 21 2.90 -23.68 -10.25
C ASP A 21 2.16 -24.52 -9.19
N PRO A 22 2.30 -25.86 -9.24
CA PRO A 22 1.52 -26.76 -8.41
C PRO A 22 1.89 -26.60 -6.92
N VAL A 23 0.88 -26.53 -6.07
CA VAL A 23 1.05 -26.53 -4.60
C VAL A 23 0.29 -27.70 -4.02
N THR A 24 1.01 -28.63 -3.40
CA THR A 24 0.43 -29.77 -2.68
C THR A 24 0.18 -29.42 -1.22
N LEU A 25 -1.07 -29.58 -0.79
CA LEU A 25 -1.48 -29.36 0.60
C LEU A 25 -1.16 -30.56 1.49
N THR A 26 -1.23 -30.38 2.82
CA THR A 26 -1.02 -31.46 3.80
C THR A 26 -2.00 -32.63 3.66
N CYS A 27 -3.15 -32.41 3.03
CA CYS A 27 -4.12 -33.46 2.71
C CYS A 27 -3.81 -34.23 1.42
N GLY A 28 -2.72 -33.91 0.71
CA GLY A 28 -2.30 -34.57 -0.52
C GLY A 28 -2.90 -34.01 -1.81
N HIS A 29 -3.89 -33.13 -1.75
CA HIS A 29 -4.43 -32.48 -2.94
C HIS A 29 -3.47 -31.41 -3.49
N THR A 30 -3.29 -31.43 -4.80
CA THR A 30 -2.47 -30.45 -5.51
C THR A 30 -3.35 -29.52 -6.35
N LEU A 31 -3.12 -28.23 -6.25
CA LEU A 31 -3.83 -27.19 -6.99
C LEU A 31 -2.82 -26.22 -7.62
N CYS A 32 -3.22 -25.49 -8.67
CA CYS A 32 -2.42 -24.34 -9.13
C CYS A 32 -2.32 -23.32 -7.98
N ARG A 33 -1.14 -22.71 -7.76
CA ARG A 33 -0.99 -21.66 -6.74
C ARG A 33 -2.07 -20.58 -6.83
N GLY A 34 -2.30 -20.03 -8.02
CA GLY A 34 -3.32 -18.99 -8.22
C GLY A 34 -4.75 -19.46 -7.90
N CYS A 35 -5.06 -20.73 -8.17
CA CYS A 35 -6.37 -21.30 -7.81
C CYS A 35 -6.49 -21.52 -6.30
N LEU A 36 -5.40 -21.98 -5.68
CA LEU A 36 -5.34 -22.19 -4.23
C LEU A 36 -5.50 -20.88 -3.46
N VAL A 37 -4.77 -19.83 -3.86
CA VAL A 37 -4.83 -18.49 -3.25
C VAL A 37 -6.27 -17.95 -3.30
N ARG A 38 -6.88 -17.94 -4.49
CA ARG A 38 -8.28 -17.49 -4.67
C ARG A 38 -9.31 -18.30 -3.92
N ALA A 39 -9.12 -19.61 -3.79
CA ALA A 39 -10.09 -20.49 -3.12
C ALA A 39 -9.95 -20.50 -1.58
N MET A 40 -8.81 -20.05 -1.04
CA MET A 40 -8.56 -19.98 0.40
C MET A 40 -9.02 -18.66 1.05
N ASP A 41 -9.69 -17.76 0.31
CA ASP A 41 -10.13 -16.43 0.78
C ASP A 41 -11.09 -16.44 1.97
N GLU A 42 -11.76 -17.57 2.24
CA GLU A 42 -12.80 -17.67 3.27
C GLU A 42 -12.55 -18.74 4.34
N LYS A 43 -11.84 -19.84 4.01
CA LYS A 43 -11.63 -20.97 4.92
C LYS A 43 -10.23 -21.56 4.70
N ARG A 44 -9.47 -21.75 5.78
CA ARG A 44 -8.17 -22.44 5.80
C ARG A 44 -8.33 -23.95 5.66
N GLN A 45 -8.97 -24.35 4.58
CA GLN A 45 -9.35 -25.72 4.28
C GLN A 45 -9.03 -26.01 2.83
N CYS A 46 -8.70 -27.26 2.53
CA CYS A 46 -8.57 -27.70 1.15
C CYS A 46 -9.88 -27.43 0.39
N PRO A 47 -9.85 -26.72 -0.76
CA PRO A 47 -11.04 -26.47 -1.56
C PRO A 47 -11.74 -27.74 -2.06
N PHE A 48 -10.98 -28.84 -2.18
CA PHE A 48 -11.48 -30.11 -2.69
C PHE A 48 -12.09 -30.99 -1.58
N CYS A 49 -11.32 -31.31 -0.53
CA CYS A 49 -11.76 -32.24 0.52
C CYS A 49 -12.15 -31.58 1.85
N ARG A 50 -12.06 -30.25 1.95
CA ARG A 50 -12.35 -29.44 3.15
C ARG A 50 -11.48 -29.77 4.37
N HIS A 51 -10.42 -30.55 4.20
CA HIS A 51 -9.47 -30.84 5.27
C HIS A 51 -8.84 -29.54 5.78
N PRO A 52 -8.79 -29.29 7.10
CA PRO A 52 -8.11 -28.12 7.65
C PRO A 52 -6.64 -28.11 7.24
N CYS A 53 -6.23 -27.07 6.54
CA CYS A 53 -4.85 -26.88 6.13
C CYS A 53 -4.39 -25.55 6.72
N GLN A 54 -3.37 -25.55 7.58
CA GLN A 54 -2.73 -24.31 8.05
C GLN A 54 -1.90 -23.63 6.94
N ALA A 55 -2.22 -23.95 5.69
CA ALA A 55 -1.43 -23.61 4.54
C ALA A 55 -1.62 -22.14 4.20
N ASN A 56 -0.56 -21.34 4.34
CA ASN A 56 -0.52 -20.01 3.74
C ASN A 56 -0.27 -20.21 2.24
N ALA A 57 -1.34 -20.22 1.44
CA ALA A 57 -1.31 -20.49 0.00
C ALA A 57 -0.25 -19.66 -0.77
N VAL A 58 0.14 -18.51 -0.21
CA VAL A 58 1.10 -17.57 -0.77
C VAL A 58 2.55 -17.96 -0.44
N ALA A 59 2.78 -18.59 0.72
CA ALA A 59 4.12 -18.94 1.21
C ALA A 59 4.55 -20.38 0.91
N HIS A 60 3.64 -21.26 0.46
CA HIS A 60 4.00 -22.64 0.13
C HIS A 60 4.91 -22.73 -1.08
N ALA A 61 6.01 -23.47 -0.98
CA ALA A 61 6.85 -23.77 -2.13
C ALA A 61 6.05 -24.55 -3.20
N SER A 62 6.41 -24.35 -4.47
CA SER A 62 5.92 -25.19 -5.57
C SER A 62 6.34 -26.64 -5.35
N THR A 63 5.51 -27.61 -5.71
CA THR A 63 5.81 -29.03 -5.57
C THR A 63 6.82 -29.45 -6.64
N THR A 64 8.11 -29.44 -6.30
CA THR A 64 9.24 -29.64 -7.22
C THR A 64 9.11 -30.87 -8.12
N VAL A 65 8.64 -32.00 -7.58
CA VAL A 65 8.49 -33.24 -8.36
C VAL A 65 7.42 -33.06 -9.45
N LEU A 66 6.28 -32.45 -9.12
CA LEU A 66 5.22 -32.21 -10.10
C LEU A 66 5.65 -31.18 -11.14
N THR A 67 6.36 -30.13 -10.73
CA THR A 67 6.95 -29.16 -11.65
C THR A 67 7.89 -29.85 -12.65
N GLY A 68 8.81 -30.70 -12.18
CA GLY A 68 9.72 -31.43 -13.07
C GLY A 68 9.02 -32.43 -13.99
N LEU A 69 7.92 -33.05 -13.56
CA LEU A 69 7.10 -33.92 -14.43
C LEU A 69 6.35 -33.13 -15.50
N LEU A 70 5.77 -31.99 -15.14
CA LEU A 70 5.08 -31.09 -16.07
C LEU A 70 6.04 -30.58 -17.14
N GLU A 71 7.21 -30.08 -16.74
CA GLU A 71 8.23 -29.57 -17.66
C GLU A 71 8.79 -30.67 -18.58
N LYS A 72 8.91 -31.91 -18.10
CA LYS A 72 9.47 -33.02 -18.87
C LYS A 72 8.48 -33.65 -19.85
N TYR A 73 7.23 -33.86 -19.43
CA TYR A 73 6.25 -34.64 -20.19
C TYR A 73 5.19 -33.78 -20.89
N PHE A 74 5.00 -32.53 -20.46
CA PHE A 74 3.97 -31.61 -20.97
C PHE A 74 4.58 -30.21 -21.19
N ALA A 75 5.75 -30.17 -21.84
CA ALA A 75 6.55 -28.95 -22.00
C ALA A 75 5.80 -27.86 -22.77
N GLU A 76 5.11 -28.23 -23.86
CA GLU A 76 4.35 -27.29 -24.71
C GLU A 76 3.15 -26.70 -23.95
N GLU A 77 2.37 -27.55 -23.27
CA GLU A 77 1.22 -27.12 -22.48
C GLU A 77 1.65 -26.27 -21.27
N THR A 78 2.76 -26.63 -20.63
CA THR A 78 3.35 -25.85 -19.54
C THR A 78 3.81 -24.47 -20.04
N ALA A 79 4.43 -24.41 -21.21
CA ALA A 79 4.82 -23.15 -21.85
C ALA A 79 3.60 -22.30 -22.26
N ALA A 80 2.53 -22.92 -22.75
CA ALA A 80 1.27 -22.24 -23.05
C ALA A 80 0.64 -21.64 -21.79
N ARG A 81 0.55 -22.42 -20.70
CA ARG A 81 0.07 -21.94 -19.39
C ARG A 81 0.96 -20.83 -18.83
N ALA A 82 2.27 -20.91 -19.01
CA ALA A 82 3.21 -19.86 -18.63
C ALA A 82 2.99 -18.58 -19.46
N THR A 83 2.72 -18.73 -20.76
CA THR A 83 2.43 -17.61 -21.66
C THR A 83 1.13 -16.92 -21.27
N GLU A 84 0.06 -17.68 -21.03
CA GLU A 84 -1.21 -17.14 -20.51
C GLU A 84 -1.01 -16.39 -19.20
N ALA A 85 -0.30 -17.00 -18.24
CA ALA A 85 0.03 -16.35 -16.97
C ALA A 85 0.87 -15.08 -17.17
N ASN A 86 1.74 -15.04 -18.18
CA ASN A 86 2.51 -13.85 -18.53
C ASN A 86 1.67 -12.77 -19.21
N VAL A 87 0.66 -13.13 -20.01
CA VAL A 87 -0.31 -12.20 -20.57
C VAL A 87 -1.17 -11.61 -19.45
N GLU A 88 -1.70 -12.46 -18.56
CA GLU A 88 -2.44 -12.04 -17.35
C GLU A 88 -1.58 -11.07 -16.52
N ARG A 89 -0.30 -11.41 -16.26
CA ARG A 89 0.69 -10.54 -15.59
C ARG A 89 0.98 -9.23 -16.34
N ARG A 90 0.96 -9.22 -17.67
CA ARG A 90 1.16 -8.00 -18.49
C ARG A 90 -0.07 -7.09 -18.41
N ASP A 91 -1.26 -7.67 -18.38
CA ASP A 91 -2.49 -6.91 -18.17
C ASP A 91 -2.49 -6.26 -16.79
N TYR A 92 -2.03 -6.98 -15.76
CA TYR A 92 -1.79 -6.43 -14.42
C TYR A 92 -0.75 -5.29 -14.37
N ARG A 93 0.08 -5.08 -15.41
CA ARG A 93 0.96 -3.89 -15.48
C ARG A 93 0.27 -2.65 -16.06
N ARG A 94 -0.85 -2.84 -16.75
CA ARG A 94 -1.60 -1.75 -17.40
C ARG A 94 -2.90 -1.46 -16.68
N ARG A 95 -3.41 -2.43 -15.93
CA ARG A 95 -4.67 -2.36 -15.20
C ARG A 95 -4.49 -2.96 -13.83
N LEU A 96 -4.87 -2.23 -12.78
CA LEU A 96 -4.67 -2.67 -11.40
C LEU A 96 -5.96 -2.56 -10.59
N PRO A 97 -6.17 -3.45 -9.60
CA PRO A 97 -7.28 -3.32 -8.66
C PRO A 97 -7.08 -2.08 -7.78
N LEU A 98 -8.19 -1.46 -7.41
CA LEU A 98 -8.22 -0.22 -6.63
C LEU A 98 -8.60 -0.50 -5.18
N PHE A 99 -7.85 0.11 -4.26
CA PHE A 99 -8.15 0.17 -2.84
C PHE A 99 -8.51 1.60 -2.48
N LEU A 100 -9.71 1.83 -1.92
CA LEU A 100 -10.10 3.14 -1.42
C LEU A 100 -9.43 3.40 -0.07
N SER A 101 -8.48 4.33 -0.07
CA SER A 101 -7.72 4.78 1.08
C SER A 101 -8.36 6.03 1.69
N GLN A 102 -8.27 6.17 3.01
CA GLN A 102 -8.72 7.37 3.72
C GLN A 102 -7.74 8.55 3.56
N THR A 103 -6.55 8.28 3.02
CA THR A 103 -5.48 9.26 2.85
C THR A 103 -4.90 9.17 1.44
N VAL A 104 -4.16 10.19 1.02
CA VAL A 104 -3.34 10.10 -0.18
C VAL A 104 -2.04 9.36 0.16
N ASP A 105 -1.80 8.25 -0.53
CA ASP A 105 -0.57 7.49 -0.42
C ASP A 105 0.46 7.99 -1.44
N PHE A 106 1.73 7.97 -1.07
CA PHE A 106 2.82 8.55 -1.87
C PHE A 106 3.90 7.51 -2.21
N PRO A 107 4.61 7.67 -3.34
CA PRO A 107 5.81 6.88 -3.63
C PRO A 107 6.84 6.94 -2.49
N VAL A 108 7.63 5.87 -2.35
CA VAL A 108 8.74 5.76 -1.38
C VAL A 108 8.28 5.75 0.09
N ARG A 109 6.96 5.71 0.35
CA ARG A 109 6.39 5.62 1.71
C ARG A 109 5.94 4.20 2.02
N ASP A 110 6.29 3.72 3.21
CA ASP A 110 5.75 2.47 3.72
C ASP A 110 4.32 2.68 4.23
N VAL A 111 3.47 1.70 3.95
CA VAL A 111 2.04 1.74 4.24
C VAL A 111 1.62 0.47 4.98
N THR A 112 0.56 0.59 5.76
CA THR A 112 -0.06 -0.54 6.46
C THR A 112 -1.56 -0.39 6.39
N TYR A 113 -2.23 -1.39 5.81
CA TYR A 113 -3.68 -1.41 5.66
C TYR A 113 -4.30 -2.57 6.41
N PHE A 114 -5.40 -2.30 7.09
CA PHE A 114 -6.25 -3.34 7.65
C PHE A 114 -7.45 -3.56 6.72
N MET A 115 -7.38 -4.63 5.92
CA MET A 115 -8.37 -4.96 4.90
C MET A 115 -9.27 -6.10 5.38
N PHE A 116 -10.54 -5.81 5.62
CA PHE A 116 -11.53 -6.79 6.11
C PHE A 116 -12.74 -6.96 5.19
N GLU A 117 -13.03 -5.98 4.33
CA GLU A 117 -14.16 -6.06 3.40
C GLU A 117 -13.96 -7.18 2.36
N PRO A 118 -15.01 -7.91 1.96
CA PRO A 118 -14.92 -9.01 0.99
C PRO A 118 -14.20 -8.64 -0.31
N ARG A 119 -14.49 -7.47 -0.89
CA ARG A 119 -13.81 -6.96 -2.10
C ARG A 119 -12.31 -6.79 -1.95
N TYR A 120 -11.85 -6.38 -0.76
CA TYR A 120 -10.42 -6.18 -0.51
C TYR A 120 -9.71 -7.46 -0.09
N ARG A 121 -10.40 -8.42 0.51
CA ARG A 121 -9.86 -9.79 0.65
C ARG A 121 -9.59 -10.40 -0.72
N ARG A 122 -10.55 -10.23 -1.66
CA ARG A 122 -10.37 -10.63 -3.05
C ARG A 122 -9.20 -9.90 -3.72
N LEU A 123 -9.11 -8.58 -3.56
CA LEU A 123 -7.98 -7.77 -4.06
C LEU A 123 -6.65 -8.36 -3.58
N VAL A 124 -6.49 -8.61 -2.28
CA VAL A 124 -5.26 -9.15 -1.72
C VAL A 124 -4.95 -10.52 -2.31
N SER A 125 -5.96 -11.39 -2.45
CA SER A 125 -5.82 -12.69 -3.09
C SER A 125 -5.27 -12.59 -4.52
N ASP A 126 -5.89 -11.74 -5.34
CA ASP A 126 -5.50 -11.54 -6.74
C ASP A 126 -4.10 -10.92 -6.84
N CYS A 127 -3.77 -9.95 -5.98
CA CYS A 127 -2.42 -9.39 -5.92
C CYS A 127 -1.37 -10.46 -5.56
N LEU A 128 -1.64 -11.30 -4.57
CA LEU A 128 -0.70 -12.34 -4.13
C LEU A 128 -0.53 -13.48 -5.13
N ALA A 129 -1.56 -13.75 -5.95
CA ALA A 129 -1.47 -14.66 -7.09
C ALA A 129 -0.78 -14.03 -8.32
N GLY A 130 -0.86 -12.70 -8.44
CA GLY A 130 -0.36 -11.91 -9.57
C GLY A 130 0.98 -11.23 -9.30
N ASN A 131 1.01 -9.91 -9.48
CA ASN A 131 2.20 -9.07 -9.42
C ASN A 131 2.43 -8.38 -8.07
N ARG A 132 1.62 -8.69 -7.05
CA ARG A 132 1.67 -8.10 -5.70
C ARG A 132 1.46 -6.58 -5.69
N GLN A 133 0.74 -6.05 -6.66
CA GLN A 133 0.49 -4.61 -6.77
C GLN A 133 -1.01 -4.29 -6.82
N PHE A 134 -1.38 -3.16 -6.22
CA PHE A 134 -2.68 -2.52 -6.36
C PHE A 134 -2.49 -1.00 -6.34
N VAL A 135 -3.52 -0.24 -6.68
CA VAL A 135 -3.48 1.23 -6.55
C VAL A 135 -4.28 1.65 -5.32
N ALA A 136 -3.65 2.39 -4.43
CA ALA A 136 -4.36 3.11 -3.37
C ALA A 136 -4.88 4.44 -3.93
N VAL A 137 -6.17 4.71 -3.73
CA VAL A 137 -6.88 5.88 -4.25
C VAL A 137 -7.56 6.57 -3.09
N ALA A 138 -7.34 7.87 -2.91
CA ALA A 138 -8.03 8.63 -1.89
C ALA A 138 -9.50 8.84 -2.28
N ASP A 139 -10.40 8.74 -1.30
CA ASP A 139 -11.83 8.97 -1.45
C ASP A 139 -12.14 10.47 -1.59
N VAL A 140 -11.95 10.98 -2.81
CA VAL A 140 -12.23 12.37 -3.19
C VAL A 140 -12.99 12.34 -4.51
N ASP A 141 -14.10 13.07 -4.57
CA ASP A 141 -14.95 13.14 -5.77
C ASP A 141 -14.15 13.58 -7.00
N GLY A 142 -14.27 12.80 -8.08
CA GLY A 142 -13.59 13.07 -9.34
C GLY A 142 -12.08 12.82 -9.34
N ASN A 143 -11.53 12.20 -8.29
CA ASN A 143 -10.12 11.87 -8.22
C ASN A 143 -9.74 10.82 -9.28
N ASP A 144 -8.81 11.19 -10.17
CA ASP A 144 -8.20 10.33 -11.18
C ASP A 144 -6.76 9.93 -10.80
N LEU A 145 -6.28 10.25 -9.61
CA LEU A 145 -4.92 9.98 -9.15
C LEU A 145 -4.87 8.89 -8.08
N GLY A 146 -3.80 8.12 -8.11
CA GLY A 146 -3.50 7.12 -7.09
C GLY A 146 -2.01 6.79 -7.02
N CYS A 147 -1.66 5.94 -6.06
CA CYS A 147 -0.30 5.45 -5.89
C CYS A 147 -0.29 3.92 -5.99
N ILE A 148 0.60 3.37 -6.83
CA ILE A 148 0.84 1.93 -6.87
C ILE A 148 1.51 1.52 -5.57
N ILE A 149 0.85 0.64 -4.84
CA ILE A 149 1.39 -0.02 -3.65
C ILE A 149 1.93 -1.39 -4.04
N SER A 150 3.19 -1.65 -3.72
CA SER A 150 3.79 -2.98 -3.78
C SER A 150 3.68 -3.67 -2.42
N ILE A 151 3.03 -4.85 -2.39
CA ILE A 151 2.82 -5.63 -1.17
C ILE A 151 4.12 -6.34 -0.77
N THR A 152 4.68 -5.95 0.37
CA THR A 152 5.87 -6.56 0.96
C THR A 152 5.50 -7.78 1.80
N GLU A 153 4.48 -7.65 2.66
CA GLU A 153 4.05 -8.71 3.58
C GLU A 153 2.53 -8.68 3.77
N VAL A 154 1.92 -9.85 4.00
CA VAL A 154 0.52 -9.97 4.41
C VAL A 154 0.42 -10.89 5.62
N GLN A 155 -0.19 -10.39 6.67
CA GLN A 155 -0.56 -11.17 7.85
C GLN A 155 -2.07 -11.40 7.85
N GLN A 156 -2.47 -12.64 7.58
CA GLN A 156 -3.88 -13.01 7.52
C GLN A 156 -4.32 -13.64 8.85
N THR A 157 -5.46 -13.18 9.36
CA THR A 157 -6.13 -13.72 10.55
C THR A 157 -6.93 -14.97 10.22
N LEU A 158 -7.45 -15.67 11.25
CA LEU A 158 -8.24 -16.89 11.07
C LEU A 158 -9.60 -16.64 10.41
N ASP A 159 -10.15 -15.44 10.57
CA ASP A 159 -11.42 -15.00 10.00
C ASP A 159 -11.26 -14.27 8.65
N GLY A 160 -10.07 -14.38 8.03
CA GLY A 160 -9.81 -13.89 6.67
C GLY A 160 -9.45 -12.41 6.57
N ARG A 161 -9.43 -11.65 7.67
CA ARG A 161 -8.97 -10.25 7.67
C ARG A 161 -7.47 -10.20 7.42
N CYS A 162 -7.03 -9.22 6.64
CA CYS A 162 -5.64 -9.07 6.22
C CYS A 162 -5.05 -7.78 6.79
N LEU A 163 -3.92 -7.91 7.48
CA LEU A 163 -3.01 -6.79 7.70
C LEU A 163 -1.97 -6.81 6.58
N VAL A 164 -2.04 -5.81 5.69
CA VAL A 164 -1.21 -5.70 4.49
C VAL A 164 -0.14 -4.66 4.71
N PHE A 165 1.11 -5.05 4.58
CA PHE A 165 2.26 -4.16 4.58
C PHE A 165 2.73 -3.97 3.14
N GLY A 166 3.12 -2.76 2.80
CA GLY A 166 3.62 -2.46 1.48
C GLY A 166 4.38 -1.14 1.44
N ARG A 167 4.79 -0.79 0.22
CA ARG A 167 5.47 0.47 -0.07
C ARG A 167 4.87 1.10 -1.31
N GLY A 168 4.61 2.39 -1.27
CA GLY A 168 4.26 3.17 -2.45
C GLY A 168 5.43 3.20 -3.44
N THR A 169 5.15 2.99 -4.72
CA THR A 169 6.18 2.81 -5.75
C THR A 169 6.10 3.82 -6.88
N GLN A 170 4.89 4.18 -7.32
CA GLN A 170 4.72 5.08 -8.45
C GLN A 170 3.37 5.82 -8.36
N ALA A 171 3.39 7.11 -8.67
CA ALA A 171 2.17 7.90 -8.85
C ALA A 171 1.57 7.60 -10.22
N VAL A 172 0.25 7.45 -10.29
CA VAL A 172 -0.45 7.10 -11.53
C VAL A 172 -1.74 7.89 -11.70
N ARG A 173 -2.08 8.14 -12.97
CA ARG A 173 -3.42 8.55 -13.40
C ARG A 173 -4.24 7.33 -13.77
N LEU A 174 -5.53 7.39 -13.46
CA LEU A 174 -6.51 6.34 -13.59
C LEU A 174 -7.49 6.67 -14.70
N SER A 175 -7.84 5.65 -15.47
CA SER A 175 -8.82 5.75 -16.55
C SER A 175 -9.54 4.42 -16.73
N ASN A 176 -10.63 4.41 -17.51
CA ASN A 176 -11.35 3.18 -17.88
C ASN A 176 -11.71 2.29 -16.68
N PHE A 177 -12.43 2.82 -15.69
CA PHE A 177 -12.82 2.07 -14.49
C PHE A 177 -13.78 0.93 -14.84
N GLU A 178 -13.54 -0.28 -14.32
CA GLU A 178 -14.39 -1.45 -14.54
C GLU A 178 -14.53 -2.24 -13.23
N GLU A 179 -15.74 -2.68 -12.93
CA GLU A 179 -16.00 -3.59 -11.84
C GLU A 179 -15.57 -5.01 -12.22
N VAL A 180 -14.95 -5.71 -11.28
CA VAL A 180 -14.54 -7.10 -11.45
C VAL A 180 -15.76 -8.00 -11.30
N ASP A 181 -15.99 -8.86 -12.30
CA ASP A 181 -17.04 -9.88 -12.25
C ASP A 181 -16.90 -10.76 -11.01
N MET A 182 -17.98 -10.91 -10.25
CA MET A 182 -17.99 -11.62 -8.96
C MET A 182 -16.93 -11.07 -7.96
N GLY A 183 -16.50 -9.83 -8.12
CA GLY A 183 -15.49 -9.15 -7.31
C GLY A 183 -16.04 -8.42 -6.08
N PHE A 184 -17.34 -8.53 -5.80
CA PHE A 184 -18.02 -7.88 -4.67
C PHE A 184 -17.90 -6.34 -4.67
N GLY A 185 -17.96 -5.69 -5.84
CA GLY A 185 -17.73 -4.24 -5.96
C GLY A 185 -16.25 -3.85 -5.96
N LEU A 186 -15.34 -4.80 -6.18
CA LEU A 186 -13.94 -4.50 -6.48
C LEU A 186 -13.83 -3.85 -7.85
N VAL A 187 -13.19 -2.69 -7.91
CA VAL A 187 -12.97 -1.94 -9.15
C VAL A 187 -11.50 -2.07 -9.57
N THR A 188 -11.28 -2.12 -10.87
CA THR A 188 -9.96 -1.99 -11.51
C THR A 188 -9.95 -0.76 -12.40
N ALA A 189 -8.77 -0.21 -12.68
CA ALA A 189 -8.62 0.88 -13.66
C ALA A 189 -7.34 0.72 -14.46
N ALA A 190 -7.35 1.25 -15.69
CA ALA A 190 -6.15 1.41 -16.49
C ALA A 190 -5.27 2.50 -15.87
N ILE A 191 -3.96 2.27 -15.84
CA ILE A 191 -2.98 3.12 -15.17
C ILE A 191 -2.03 3.78 -16.18
N THR A 192 -1.77 5.07 -16.00
CA THR A 192 -0.72 5.82 -16.71
C THR A 192 0.23 6.43 -15.69
N PRO A 193 1.55 6.15 -15.74
CA PRO A 193 2.52 6.75 -14.84
C PRO A 193 2.53 8.28 -14.87
N VAL A 194 2.68 8.90 -13.70
CA VAL A 194 3.04 10.32 -13.58
C VAL A 194 4.57 10.37 -13.48
N ASP A 195 5.21 10.45 -14.65
CA ASP A 195 6.66 10.51 -14.74
C ASP A 195 7.17 11.94 -14.54
N ASP A 196 8.37 12.05 -13.98
CA ASP A 196 9.00 13.35 -13.77
C ASP A 196 9.40 13.98 -15.10
N GLU A 197 9.11 15.27 -15.22
CA GLU A 197 9.63 16.06 -16.33
C GLU A 197 11.16 16.13 -16.28
N PRO A 198 11.86 16.05 -17.43
CA PRO A 198 13.30 16.20 -17.46
C PRO A 198 13.69 17.57 -16.90
N SER A 199 14.48 17.58 -15.84
CA SER A 199 14.97 18.81 -15.21
C SER A 199 16.39 18.62 -14.70
N SER A 200 17.16 19.70 -14.61
CA SER A 200 18.51 19.61 -14.04
C SER A 200 18.42 19.60 -12.51
N ALA A 201 19.22 18.75 -11.87
CA ALA A 201 19.26 18.70 -10.40
C ALA A 201 19.57 20.08 -9.79
N ALA A 202 20.40 20.88 -10.46
CA ALA A 202 20.78 22.24 -10.04
C ALA A 202 19.57 23.18 -9.88
N ASP A 203 18.50 22.99 -10.66
CA ASP A 203 17.30 23.83 -10.61
C ASP A 203 16.51 23.68 -9.30
N SER A 204 16.75 22.59 -8.57
CA SER A 204 15.98 22.20 -7.38
C SER A 204 16.80 22.14 -6.09
N VAL A 205 18.14 22.27 -6.15
CA VAL A 205 19.03 22.13 -4.96
C VAL A 205 18.60 23.04 -3.81
N ASP A 206 18.42 24.33 -4.07
CA ASP A 206 18.01 25.30 -3.03
C ASP A 206 16.66 24.94 -2.40
N LEU A 207 15.68 24.54 -3.22
CA LEU A 207 14.37 24.13 -2.73
C LEU A 207 14.42 22.82 -1.94
N PHE A 208 15.24 21.87 -2.39
CA PHE A 208 15.49 20.61 -1.71
C PHE A 208 16.08 20.86 -0.31
N ASP A 209 17.12 21.68 -0.20
CA ASP A 209 17.72 22.05 1.08
C ASP A 209 16.73 22.78 1.99
N GLN A 210 15.95 23.72 1.45
CA GLN A 210 14.89 24.40 2.21
C GLN A 210 13.84 23.42 2.75
N CYS A 211 13.45 22.41 1.97
CA CYS A 211 12.52 21.39 2.44
C CYS A 211 13.15 20.51 3.53
N ARG A 212 14.42 20.11 3.37
CA ARG A 212 15.16 19.34 4.40
C ARG A 212 15.24 20.09 5.72
N THR A 213 15.53 21.39 5.68
CA THR A 213 15.51 22.25 6.86
C THR A 213 14.11 22.28 7.49
N ALA A 214 13.07 22.50 6.69
CA ALA A 214 11.70 22.54 7.19
C ALA A 214 11.27 21.20 7.84
N VAL A 215 11.63 20.06 7.24
CA VAL A 215 11.39 18.74 7.84
C VAL A 215 12.12 18.61 9.17
N THR A 216 13.39 19.00 9.23
CA THR A 216 14.19 18.96 10.47
C THR A 216 13.52 19.76 11.58
N ASP A 217 13.06 20.97 11.26
CA ASP A 217 12.38 21.84 12.22
C ASP A 217 11.04 21.26 12.65
N LEU A 218 10.26 20.67 11.73
CA LEU A 218 9.02 19.98 12.06
C LEU A 218 9.26 18.81 13.02
N LEU A 219 10.30 18.00 12.79
CA LEU A 219 10.66 16.88 13.65
C LEU A 219 11.10 17.32 15.05
N ARG A 220 11.82 18.45 15.16
CA ARG A 220 12.18 19.06 16.45
C ARG A 220 10.95 19.53 17.23
N LEU A 221 9.90 19.94 16.53
CA LEU A 221 8.66 20.38 17.16
C LEU A 221 7.79 19.21 17.64
N ASP A 222 8.04 17.96 17.23
CA ASP A 222 7.23 16.81 17.67
C ASP A 222 7.69 16.21 19.00
N SER A 223 7.37 16.94 20.07
CA SER A 223 7.56 16.47 21.45
C SER A 223 6.69 15.24 21.80
N SER A 224 5.64 14.98 21.01
CA SER A 224 4.65 13.92 21.23
C SER A 224 4.97 12.59 20.53
N GLY A 225 6.03 12.54 19.70
CA GLY A 225 6.39 11.37 18.91
C GLY A 225 5.30 10.92 17.93
N ILE A 226 4.44 11.84 17.47
CA ILE A 226 3.37 11.57 16.49
C ILE A 226 3.97 11.25 15.12
N PHE A 227 4.99 11.98 14.68
CA PHE A 227 5.69 11.72 13.42
C PHE A 227 6.56 10.47 13.51
N ARG A 228 7.15 10.18 14.68
CA ARG A 228 7.88 8.93 14.93
C ARG A 228 6.97 7.69 14.78
N ARG A 229 5.67 7.84 15.04
CA ARG A 229 4.63 6.79 14.86
C ARG A 229 4.10 6.68 13.42
N ARG A 230 4.19 7.74 12.60
CA ARG A 230 3.76 7.75 11.17
C ARG A 230 4.84 7.22 10.19
N GLY A 231 5.68 6.30 10.66
CA GLY A 231 6.70 5.64 9.84
C GLY A 231 8.09 6.29 9.83
N LEU A 232 8.32 7.36 10.60
CA LEU A 232 9.68 7.92 10.79
C LEU A 232 10.36 7.33 12.04
N ARG A 233 10.49 6.01 12.11
CA ARG A 233 11.31 5.37 13.16
C ARG A 233 12.73 5.93 13.18
N ASP A 234 13.26 6.30 12.00
CA ASP A 234 14.65 6.71 11.79
C ASP A 234 14.83 8.21 11.49
N GLY A 235 13.81 9.05 11.71
CA GLY A 235 13.91 10.50 11.52
C GLY A 235 14.34 10.93 10.11
N ILE A 236 15.05 12.07 9.99
CA ILE A 236 15.51 12.60 8.70
C ILE A 236 16.62 11.75 8.05
N SER A 237 17.28 10.88 8.81
CA SER A 237 18.31 9.98 8.25
C SER A 237 17.75 8.91 7.31
N ALA A 238 16.44 8.67 7.31
CA ALA A 238 15.76 7.81 6.35
C ALA A 238 15.20 8.58 5.13
N ALA A 239 15.45 9.88 5.04
CA ALA A 239 14.98 10.68 3.92
C ALA A 239 15.77 10.33 2.64
N PRO A 240 15.10 10.24 1.48
CA PRO A 240 15.79 10.08 0.20
C PRO A 240 16.76 11.23 -0.09
N ASP A 241 17.84 10.92 -0.82
CA ASP A 241 18.88 11.89 -1.20
C ASP A 241 18.61 12.56 -2.56
N ASP A 242 17.67 12.03 -3.35
CA ASP A 242 17.25 12.63 -4.62
C ASP A 242 16.03 13.56 -4.45
N PRO A 243 16.00 14.71 -5.16
CA PRO A 243 14.90 15.69 -5.06
C PRO A 243 13.50 15.13 -5.35
N SER A 244 13.39 14.18 -6.28
CA SER A 244 12.10 13.62 -6.70
C SER A 244 11.47 12.78 -5.58
N SER A 245 12.15 11.71 -5.17
CA SER A 245 11.69 10.80 -4.12
C SER A 245 11.48 11.54 -2.80
N PHE A 246 12.36 12.50 -2.49
CA PHE A 246 12.23 13.33 -1.29
C PHE A 246 10.98 14.20 -1.32
N SER A 247 10.58 14.75 -2.47
CA SER A 247 9.39 15.60 -2.56
C SER A 247 8.12 14.87 -2.13
N TYR A 248 7.96 13.61 -2.56
CA TYR A 248 6.87 12.73 -2.12
C TYR A 248 7.01 12.29 -0.67
N TRP A 249 8.22 11.92 -0.25
CA TRP A 249 8.49 11.52 1.13
C TRP A 249 8.15 12.63 2.12
N ALA A 250 8.55 13.88 1.81
CA ALA A 250 8.29 15.06 2.61
C ALA A 250 6.80 15.43 2.66
N ALA A 251 6.09 15.31 1.52
CA ALA A 251 4.65 15.55 1.45
C ALA A 251 3.85 14.60 2.36
N GLY A 252 4.29 13.35 2.49
CA GLY A 252 3.69 12.40 3.42
C GLY A 252 3.86 12.74 4.91
N MET A 253 4.69 13.73 5.27
CA MET A 253 4.93 14.09 6.68
C MET A 253 3.91 15.06 7.26
N VAL A 254 3.15 15.73 6.39
CA VAL A 254 2.29 16.86 6.76
C VAL A 254 0.82 16.49 6.70
N ASP A 255 0.07 17.09 7.62
CA ASP A 255 -1.38 16.96 7.66
C ASP A 255 -2.00 18.12 6.86
N THR A 256 -2.17 17.89 5.56
CA THR A 256 -2.76 18.84 4.61
C THR A 256 -4.06 18.30 4.04
N PRO A 257 -4.94 19.18 3.52
CA PRO A 257 -6.14 18.74 2.82
C PRO A 257 -5.80 17.73 1.72
N LEU A 258 -6.67 16.73 1.52
CA LEU A 258 -6.49 15.70 0.49
C LEU A 258 -6.28 16.30 -0.90
N THR A 259 -6.95 17.42 -1.20
CA THR A 259 -6.78 18.16 -2.47
C THR A 259 -5.34 18.62 -2.69
N THR A 260 -4.68 19.18 -1.67
CA THR A 260 -3.27 19.56 -1.74
C THR A 260 -2.36 18.35 -1.87
N GLN A 261 -2.68 17.25 -1.18
CA GLN A 261 -1.90 16.01 -1.31
C GLN A 261 -2.02 15.40 -2.71
N LEU A 262 -3.21 15.44 -3.33
CA LEU A 262 -3.44 15.01 -4.71
C LEU A 262 -2.73 15.93 -5.72
N GLU A 263 -2.71 17.25 -5.49
CA GLU A 263 -1.93 18.19 -6.31
C GLU A 263 -0.45 17.81 -6.30
N ILE A 264 0.12 17.51 -5.13
CA ILE A 264 1.51 17.05 -5.01
C ILE A 264 1.71 15.69 -5.70
N LEU A 265 0.77 14.75 -5.52
CA LEU A 265 0.87 13.40 -6.09
C LEU A 265 0.90 13.43 -7.63
N GLY A 266 0.13 14.34 -8.23
CA GLY A 266 0.00 14.47 -9.68
C GLY A 266 0.97 15.44 -10.36
N GLU A 267 1.88 16.07 -9.62
CA GLU A 267 2.81 17.07 -10.13
C GLU A 267 4.07 16.42 -10.71
N SER A 268 4.23 16.48 -12.04
CA SER A 268 5.38 15.95 -12.78
C SER A 268 6.63 16.81 -12.61
N ASN A 269 6.49 18.11 -12.35
CA ASN A 269 7.62 19.00 -12.19
C ASN A 269 8.20 18.93 -10.77
N VAL A 270 9.36 18.28 -10.62
CA VAL A 270 10.04 18.07 -9.32
C VAL A 270 10.21 19.38 -8.54
N ARG A 271 10.60 20.46 -9.21
CA ARG A 271 10.80 21.76 -8.56
C ARG A 271 9.50 22.32 -8.00
N ARG A 272 8.41 22.25 -8.77
CA ARG A 272 7.08 22.68 -8.34
C ARG A 272 6.55 21.81 -7.20
N ARG A 273 6.72 20.49 -7.30
CA ARG A 273 6.34 19.53 -6.25
C ARG A 273 7.08 19.80 -4.93
N LEU A 274 8.37 20.12 -4.99
CA LEU A 274 9.14 20.56 -3.82
C LEU A 274 8.61 21.88 -3.23
N GLN A 275 8.22 22.85 -4.07
CA GLN A 275 7.61 24.09 -3.56
C GLN A 275 6.31 23.81 -2.81
N LEU A 276 5.42 22.98 -3.38
CA LEU A 276 4.16 22.57 -2.73
C LEU A 276 4.43 21.86 -1.41
N ALA A 277 5.36 20.91 -1.38
CA ALA A 277 5.75 20.20 -0.16
C ALA A 277 6.35 21.14 0.90
N ARG A 278 7.23 22.07 0.51
CA ARG A 278 7.82 23.08 1.39
C ARG A 278 6.76 23.95 2.04
N ASP A 279 5.81 24.44 1.25
CA ASP A 279 4.80 25.37 1.70
C ASP A 279 3.84 24.66 2.68
N ALA A 280 3.48 23.41 2.37
CA ALA A 280 2.73 22.52 3.26
C ALA A 280 3.45 22.24 4.60
N LEU A 281 4.77 22.01 4.57
CA LEU A 281 5.61 21.86 5.77
C LEU A 281 5.61 23.13 6.62
N ARG A 282 5.85 24.30 6.00
CA ARG A 282 5.88 25.60 6.68
C ARG A 282 4.54 25.92 7.34
N ASP A 283 3.44 25.66 6.65
CA ASP A 283 2.10 25.90 7.21
C ASP A 283 1.77 24.94 8.35
N SER A 284 2.23 23.69 8.27
CA SER A 284 2.11 22.73 9.38
C SER A 284 2.91 23.19 10.61
N ILE A 285 4.15 23.64 10.43
CA ILE A 285 5.00 24.20 11.49
C ILE A 285 4.33 25.42 12.13
N ARG A 286 3.82 26.36 11.32
CA ARG A 286 3.09 27.54 11.79
C ARG A 286 1.89 27.15 12.65
N ARG A 287 1.07 26.21 12.19
CA ARG A 287 -0.13 25.71 12.91
C ARG A 287 0.25 25.05 14.25
N ILE A 288 1.30 24.24 14.29
CA ILE A 288 1.79 23.62 15.53
C ILE A 288 2.25 24.68 16.54
N ASN A 289 3.04 25.65 16.09
CA ASN A 289 3.54 26.73 16.94
C ASN A 289 2.39 27.62 17.47
N GLN A 290 1.38 27.91 16.65
CA GLN A 290 0.22 28.68 17.07
C GLN A 290 -0.61 27.91 18.11
N LYS A 291 -0.85 26.61 17.91
CA LYS A 291 -1.52 25.76 18.92
C LYS A 291 -0.75 25.76 20.25
N ARG A 292 0.58 25.60 20.22
CA ARG A 292 1.42 25.65 21.43
C ARG A 292 1.31 26.99 22.17
N LYS A 293 1.39 28.12 21.44
CA LYS A 293 1.20 29.45 22.04
C LYS A 293 -0.17 29.58 22.70
N ASN A 294 -1.23 29.14 22.04
CA ASN A 294 -2.58 29.20 22.59
C ASN A 294 -2.72 28.30 23.83
N SER A 295 -2.18 27.08 23.81
CA SER A 295 -2.20 26.19 24.99
C SER A 295 -1.43 26.78 26.17
N SER A 296 -0.26 27.40 25.94
CA SER A 296 0.50 28.08 26.99
C SER A 296 -0.23 29.30 27.56
N LEU A 297 -0.91 30.07 26.71
CA LEU A 297 -1.74 31.20 27.14
C LEU A 297 -2.93 30.74 27.99
N ILE A 298 -3.59 29.65 27.60
CA ILE A 298 -4.67 29.04 28.40
C ILE A 298 -4.14 28.56 29.75
N PHE A 299 -2.99 27.89 29.78
CA PHE A 299 -2.36 27.41 31.00
C PHE A 299 -1.97 28.57 31.95
N LEU A 300 -1.38 29.63 31.41
CA LEU A 300 -1.06 30.86 32.15
C LEU A 300 -2.33 31.58 32.66
N ALA A 301 -3.40 31.61 31.86
CA ALA A 301 -4.67 32.19 32.27
C ALA A 301 -5.31 31.38 33.41
N ILE A 302 -5.27 30.05 33.37
CA ILE A 302 -5.76 29.17 34.45
C ILE A 302 -4.96 29.39 35.74
N ILE A 303 -3.62 29.46 35.65
CA ILE A 303 -2.76 29.76 36.81
C ILE A 303 -3.07 31.16 37.35
N GLY A 304 -3.19 32.16 36.48
CA GLY A 304 -3.54 33.52 36.86
C GLY A 304 -4.90 33.61 37.55
N PHE A 305 -5.91 32.88 37.06
CA PHE A 305 -7.23 32.81 37.68
C PHE A 305 -7.18 32.14 39.06
N THR A 306 -6.39 31.07 39.20
CA THR A 306 -6.19 30.36 40.47
C THR A 306 -5.49 31.25 41.50
N ILE A 307 -4.43 31.95 41.09
CA ILE A 307 -3.69 32.88 41.95
C ILE A 307 -4.60 34.06 42.36
N ALA A 308 -5.33 34.66 41.42
CA ALA A 308 -6.25 35.76 41.71
C ALA A 308 -7.39 35.33 42.63
N TYR A 309 -7.92 34.11 42.46
CA TYR A 309 -8.95 33.55 43.34
C TYR A 309 -8.43 33.33 44.76
N SER A 310 -7.22 32.76 44.91
CA SER A 310 -6.59 32.58 46.23
C SER A 310 -6.25 33.91 46.91
N LEU A 311 -5.77 34.91 46.18
CA LEU A 311 -5.51 36.26 46.71
C LEU A 311 -6.80 36.95 47.15
N LYS A 312 -7.88 36.81 46.37
CA LYS A 312 -9.18 37.38 46.71
C LYS A 312 -9.79 36.71 47.95
N ALA A 313 -9.69 35.38 48.07
CA ALA A 313 -10.08 34.65 49.27
C ALA A 313 -9.32 35.15 50.50
N HIS A 314 -8.00 35.31 50.39
CA HIS A 314 -7.15 35.76 51.50
C HIS A 314 -7.43 37.21 51.94
N LEU A 315 -7.76 38.10 51.01
CA LEU A 315 -8.11 39.51 51.29
C LEU A 315 -9.52 39.70 51.83
N THR A 316 -10.45 38.78 51.56
CA THR A 316 -11.85 38.88 52.04
C THR A 316 -12.11 38.23 53.40
N GLY A 317 -11.08 37.70 54.07
CA GLY A 317 -11.17 37.27 55.47
C GLY A 317 -12.19 36.15 55.75
N LYS A 318 -12.39 35.25 54.78
CA LYS A 318 -13.02 33.94 55.02
C LYS A 318 -11.97 32.85 55.03
#